data_AF-A0A7W7RP93-F1
#
_entry.id   AF-A0A7W7RP93-F1
#
_cell.length_a   1.000
_cell.length_b   1.000
_cell.length_c   1.000
_cell.angle_alpha   90.00
_cell.angle_beta   90.00
_cell.angle_gamma   90.00
#
_symmetry.space_group_name_H-M   'P 1'
#
loop_
_entity.id
_entity.type
_entity.pdbx_description
1 polymer ?
#
loop_
_entity_poly.entity_id
_entity_poly.type
_entity_poly.pdbx_seq_one_letter_code
_entity_poly.pdbx_strand_id
1 'polypeptide(L)'
;MSAGDLGAAAYALAHEPHSQTAREHGGDGHTLTEHLLYMVLDELRIANWQRSKDGQKNRRKPKRVSPLAQSESKQYGDTSDRDPSEVAALLDRYGPKSTSE
;
A
#
# COMPACT_ATOMS: atom_id res chain seq x y z
N MET A 1 23.79 29.51 -2.64
CA MET A 1 22.53 28.79 -2.89
C MET A 1 21.48 29.46 -2.05
N SER A 2 20.51 30.14 -2.67
CA SER A 2 19.47 30.85 -1.93
C SER A 2 18.41 29.87 -1.41
N ALA A 3 17.62 30.26 -0.41
CA ALA A 3 16.50 29.45 0.07
C ALA A 3 15.49 29.13 -1.05
N GLY A 4 15.37 30.01 -2.05
CA GLY A 4 14.55 29.79 -3.24
C GLY A 4 15.08 28.68 -4.15
N ASP A 5 16.41 28.55 -4.28
CA ASP A 5 17.03 27.50 -5.10
C ASP A 5 16.86 26.11 -4.46
N LEU A 6 16.92 26.03 -3.12
CA LEU A 6 16.64 24.80 -2.39
C LEU A 6 15.16 24.41 -2.47
N GLY A 7 14.24 25.37 -2.41
CA GLY A 7 12.81 25.13 -2.59
C GLY A 7 12.48 24.62 -3.99
N ALA A 8 13.08 25.21 -5.03
CA ALA A 8 12.91 24.77 -6.41
C ALA A 8 13.49 23.37 -6.66
N ALA A 9 14.66 23.07 -6.09
CA ALA A 9 15.27 21.75 -6.19
C ALA A 9 14.44 20.67 -5.45
N ALA A 10 13.93 20.97 -4.25
CA ALA A 10 13.06 20.07 -3.52
C ALA A 10 11.74 19.82 -4.26
N TYR A 11 11.15 20.86 -4.86
CA TYR A 11 9.94 20.75 -5.67
C TYR A 11 10.19 19.87 -6.92
N ALA A 12 11.27 20.10 -7.65
CA ALA A 12 11.64 19.30 -8.81
C ALA A 12 11.90 17.83 -8.43
N LEU A 13 12.57 17.58 -7.30
CA LEU A 13 12.87 16.24 -6.79
C LEU A 13 11.62 15.49 -6.31
N ALA A 14 10.60 16.20 -5.83
CA ALA A 14 9.31 15.63 -5.44
C ALA A 14 8.42 15.25 -6.64
N HIS A 15 8.68 15.83 -7.82
CA HIS A 15 7.97 15.52 -9.07
C HIS A 15 8.75 14.53 -9.96
N GLU A 16 9.89 14.05 -9.48
CA GLU A 16 10.74 13.09 -10.18
C GLU A 16 10.23 11.66 -9.88
N PRO A 17 9.73 10.92 -10.89
CA PRO A 17 8.93 9.71 -10.70
C PRO A 17 9.70 8.52 -10.08
N HIS A 18 11.01 8.66 -9.91
CA HIS A 18 11.88 7.63 -9.31
C HIS A 18 12.64 8.12 -8.08
N SER A 19 12.42 9.37 -7.66
CA SER A 19 13.01 9.94 -6.45
C SER A 19 12.46 9.26 -5.19
N GLN A 20 13.36 8.91 -4.28
CA GLN A 20 13.02 8.33 -2.97
C GLN A 20 12.23 9.34 -2.12
N THR A 21 12.57 10.63 -2.25
CA THR A 21 11.90 11.76 -1.58
C THR A 21 10.50 12.01 -2.14
N ALA A 22 10.28 11.82 -3.45
CA ALA A 22 8.94 11.87 -4.05
C ALA A 22 8.06 10.76 -3.46
N ARG A 23 8.59 9.52 -3.37
CA ARG A 23 7.87 8.38 -2.78
C ARG A 23 7.54 8.58 -1.30
N GLU A 24 8.47 9.14 -0.51
CA GLU A 24 8.27 9.45 0.90
C GLU A 24 7.24 10.56 1.14
N HIS A 25 7.08 11.50 0.19
CA HIS A 25 6.06 12.55 0.22
C HIS A 25 4.76 12.20 -0.53
N GLY A 26 4.55 10.94 -0.92
CA GLY A 26 3.32 10.48 -1.57
C GLY A 26 3.26 10.69 -3.09
N GLY A 27 4.36 11.09 -3.72
CA GLY A 27 4.56 11.09 -5.17
C GLY A 27 4.84 9.67 -5.67
N ASP A 28 3.79 8.87 -5.84
CA ASP A 28 3.84 7.52 -6.40
C ASP A 28 3.90 7.50 -7.93
N GLY A 29 4.13 8.66 -8.56
CA GLY A 29 4.24 8.81 -10.01
C GLY A 29 2.89 8.85 -10.74
N HIS A 30 1.77 8.89 -9.99
CA HIS A 30 0.42 8.94 -10.54
C HIS A 30 -0.27 10.27 -10.21
N THR A 31 -0.95 10.82 -11.20
CA THR A 31 -1.82 11.99 -11.02
C THR A 31 -3.10 11.60 -10.26
N LEU A 32 -3.76 12.57 -9.63
CA LEU A 32 -5.05 12.36 -8.97
C LEU A 32 -6.09 11.73 -9.91
N THR A 33 -6.12 12.15 -11.17
CA THR A 33 -7.03 11.59 -12.18
C THR A 33 -6.74 10.11 -12.42
N GLU A 34 -5.48 9.72 -12.54
CA GLU A 34 -5.09 8.30 -12.69
C GLU A 34 -5.49 7.49 -11.46
N HIS A 35 -5.28 8.03 -10.25
CA HIS A 35 -5.75 7.41 -9.01
C HIS A 35 -7.25 7.14 -9.01
N LEU A 36 -8.06 8.14 -9.38
CA LEU A 36 -9.51 7.99 -9.48
C LEU A 36 -9.90 6.94 -10.53
N LEU A 37 -9.21 6.91 -11.67
CA LEU A 37 -9.45 5.91 -12.71
C LEU A 37 -9.10 4.50 -12.24
N TYR A 38 -8.02 4.32 -11.48
CA TYR A 38 -7.68 3.02 -10.90
C TYR A 38 -8.74 2.54 -9.91
N MET A 39 -9.27 3.43 -9.06
CA MET A 39 -10.36 3.09 -8.15
C MET A 39 -11.61 2.64 -8.91
N VAL A 40 -12.00 3.38 -9.95
CA VAL A 40 -13.16 3.02 -10.79
C VAL A 40 -12.94 1.66 -11.47
N LEU A 41 -11.75 1.43 -12.03
CA LEU A 41 -11.41 0.16 -12.69
C LEU A 41 -11.46 -1.01 -11.70
N ASP A 42 -10.94 -0.85 -10.48
CA ASP A 42 -10.95 -1.88 -9.45
C ASP A 42 -12.38 -2.28 -9.07
N GLU A 43 -13.27 -1.30 -8.86
CA GLU A 43 -14.68 -1.57 -8.55
C GLU A 43 -15.41 -2.27 -9.71
N LEU A 44 -15.15 -1.86 -10.96
CA LEU A 44 -15.71 -2.55 -12.13
C LEU A 44 -15.21 -3.99 -12.26
N ARG A 45 -13.93 -4.25 -11.97
CA ARG A 45 -13.36 -5.62 -11.98
C ARG A 45 -13.97 -6.47 -10.89
N ILE A 46 -14.17 -5.93 -9.69
CA ILE A 46 -14.84 -6.63 -8.59
C ILE A 46 -16.28 -6.94 -8.95
N ALA A 47 -17.04 -5.97 -9.47
CA ALA A 47 -18.44 -6.17 -9.86
C ALA A 47 -18.58 -7.24 -10.95
N ASN A 48 -17.70 -7.22 -11.96
CA ASN A 48 -17.69 -8.23 -13.02
C ASN A 48 -17.28 -9.60 -12.49
N TRP A 49 -16.30 -9.66 -11.60
CA TRP A 49 -15.92 -10.90 -10.93
C TRP A 49 -17.07 -11.49 -10.11
N GLN A 50 -17.77 -10.68 -9.31
CA GLN A 50 -18.93 -11.12 -8.51
C GLN A 50 -20.04 -11.75 -9.37
N ARG A 51 -20.26 -11.23 -10.59
CA ARG A 51 -21.23 -11.77 -11.55
C ARG A 51 -20.76 -13.08 -12.21
N SER A 52 -19.47 -13.39 -12.16
CA SER A 52 -18.91 -14.61 -12.76
C SER A 52 -19.13 -15.84 -11.87
N LYS A 53 -18.94 -17.05 -12.45
CA LYS A 53 -18.95 -18.32 -11.71
C LYS A 53 -17.90 -18.38 -10.59
N ASP A 54 -16.79 -17.65 -10.75
CA ASP A 54 -15.72 -17.59 -9.76
C ASP A 54 -16.09 -16.66 -8.60
N GLY A 55 -16.77 -15.55 -8.87
CA GLY A 55 -17.31 -14.65 -7.84
C GLY A 55 -18.38 -15.31 -6.98
N GLN A 56 -19.29 -16.07 -7.60
CA GLN A 56 -20.30 -16.86 -6.87
C GLN A 56 -19.67 -17.86 -5.87
N LYS A 57 -18.47 -18.36 -6.18
CA LYS A 57 -17.72 -19.30 -5.34
C LYS A 57 -16.65 -18.62 -4.47
N ASN A 58 -16.65 -17.28 -4.42
CA ASN A 58 -15.67 -16.45 -3.71
C ASN A 58 -14.19 -16.88 -3.95
N ARG A 59 -13.86 -17.25 -5.19
CA ARG A 59 -12.51 -17.71 -5.55
C ARG A 59 -11.89 -16.81 -6.62
N ARG A 60 -10.55 -16.75 -6.65
CA ARG A 60 -9.78 -15.99 -7.65
C ARG A 60 -10.22 -14.52 -7.77
N LYS A 61 -10.47 -13.88 -6.63
CA LYS A 61 -10.81 -12.45 -6.61
C LYS A 61 -9.69 -11.65 -7.29
N PRO A 62 -10.01 -10.72 -8.21
CA PRO A 62 -8.99 -9.91 -8.86
C PRO A 62 -8.25 -9.06 -7.83
N LYS A 63 -6.92 -8.95 -7.99
CA LYS A 63 -6.10 -8.03 -7.21
C LYS A 63 -6.42 -6.59 -7.59
N ARG A 64 -6.43 -5.71 -6.59
CA ARG A 64 -6.57 -4.26 -6.79
C ARG A 64 -5.36 -3.72 -7.52
N VAL A 65 -5.59 -2.81 -8.46
CA VAL A 65 -4.58 -2.15 -9.28
C VAL A 65 -4.15 -0.82 -8.67
N SER A 66 -5.02 -0.18 -7.88
CA SER A 66 -4.72 1.11 -7.27
C SER A 66 -3.36 1.10 -6.58
N PRO A 67 -2.50 2.11 -6.82
CA PRO A 67 -1.23 2.26 -6.12
C PRO A 67 -1.42 2.45 -4.59
N LEU A 68 -2.58 2.94 -4.18
CA LEU A 68 -2.98 3.05 -2.77
C LEU A 68 -3.49 1.73 -2.18
N ALA A 69 -3.62 0.67 -2.99
CA ALA A 69 -4.04 -0.62 -2.48
C ALA A 69 -2.97 -1.15 -1.53
N GLN A 70 -3.39 -1.46 -0.30
CA GLN A 70 -2.51 -2.12 0.65
C GLN A 70 -2.01 -3.42 0.04
N SER A 71 -0.69 -3.61 0.03
CA SER A 71 -0.09 -4.88 -0.33
C SER A 71 -0.59 -5.95 0.62
N GLU A 72 -0.94 -7.13 0.10
CA GLU A 72 -1.26 -8.30 0.92
C GLU A 72 -0.10 -8.52 1.91
N SER A 73 -0.41 -8.58 3.20
CA SER A 73 0.57 -8.93 4.20
C SER A 73 1.06 -10.35 3.90
N LYS A 74 2.37 -10.50 3.67
CA LYS A 74 2.96 -11.83 3.59
C LYS A 74 3.05 -12.38 5.01
N GLN A 75 2.28 -13.42 5.28
CA GLN A 75 2.44 -14.20 6.50
C GLN A 75 3.72 -15.04 6.40
N TYR A 76 4.68 -14.78 7.28
CA TYR A 76 5.89 -15.58 7.42
C TYR A 76 5.74 -16.51 8.63
N GLY A 77 5.27 -17.73 8.38
CA GLY A 77 5.10 -18.75 9.41
C GLY A 77 3.70 -18.81 10.03
N ASP A 78 3.42 -19.93 10.70
CA ASP A 78 2.19 -20.15 11.46
C ASP A 78 2.52 -20.17 12.96
N THR A 79 1.73 -19.45 13.76
CA THR A 79 1.86 -19.40 15.22
C THR A 79 0.62 -19.96 15.93
N SER A 80 -0.22 -20.71 15.21
CA SER A 80 -1.43 -21.34 15.73
C SER A 80 -1.18 -22.30 16.91
N ASP A 81 0.00 -22.95 16.95
CA ASP A 81 0.42 -23.85 18.03
C ASP A 81 0.97 -23.13 19.28
N ARG A 82 1.07 -21.79 19.26
CA ARG A 82 1.61 -21.00 20.38
C ARG A 82 0.54 -20.20 21.08
N ASP A 83 0.72 -20.00 22.39
CA ASP A 83 -0.19 -19.16 23.15
C ASP A 83 -0.09 -17.70 22.68
N PRO A 84 -1.21 -17.02 22.39
CA PRO A 84 -1.20 -15.64 21.89
C PRO A 84 -0.47 -14.66 22.82
N SER A 85 -0.49 -14.88 24.14
CA SER A 85 0.19 -14.02 25.10
C SER A 85 1.71 -14.14 25.01
N GLU A 86 2.23 -15.33 24.71
CA GLU A 86 3.66 -15.57 24.49
C GLU A 86 4.14 -14.89 23.21
N VAL A 87 3.35 -14.98 22.13
CA VAL A 87 3.65 -14.30 20.87
C VAL A 87 3.63 -12.78 21.06
N ALA A 88 2.65 -12.24 21.79
CA ALA A 88 2.58 -10.82 22.10
C ALA A 88 3.80 -10.34 22.92
N ALA A 89 4.21 -11.09 23.95
CA ALA A 89 5.39 -10.77 24.75
C ALA A 89 6.69 -10.84 23.93
N LEU A 90 6.79 -11.79 22.99
CA LEU A 90 7.92 -11.93 22.08
C LEU A 90 8.00 -10.76 21.09
N LEU A 91 6.85 -10.35 20.54
CA LEU A 91 6.74 -9.20 19.65
C LEU A 91 6.99 -7.87 20.38
N ASP A 92 6.57 -7.74 21.64
CA ASP A 92 6.90 -6.56 22.45
C ASP A 92 8.41 -6.47 22.73
N ARG A 93 9.06 -7.63 22.95
CA ARG A 93 10.50 -7.71 23.24
C ARG A 93 11.39 -7.48 22.01
N TYR A 94 11.01 -8.02 20.85
CA TYR A 94 11.88 -8.07 19.66
C TYR A 94 11.27 -7.46 18.39
N GLY A 95 9.98 -7.16 18.40
CA GLY A 95 9.28 -6.59 17.26
C GLY A 95 9.61 -5.12 17.03
N PRO A 96 9.29 -4.59 15.85
CA PRO A 96 9.41 -3.16 15.58
C PRO A 96 8.52 -2.39 16.57
N LYS A 97 9.08 -1.39 17.25
CA LYS A 97 8.32 -0.53 18.16
C LYS A 97 7.19 0.12 17.36
N SER A 98 5.94 -0.14 17.73
CA SER A 98 4.83 0.59 17.12
C SER A 98 4.98 2.06 17.48
N THR A 99 5.35 2.89 16.50
CA THR A 99 5.14 4.33 16.58
C THR A 99 3.63 4.55 16.53
N SER A 100 3.02 4.50 17.71
CA SER A 100 1.66 4.99 17.92
C SER A 100 1.76 6.51 18.07
N GLU A 101 1.47 7.23 16.99
CA GLU A 101 1.03 8.63 17.04
C GLU A 101 -0.49 8.70 17.25
#